data_AF-A0A7J6QA89-F1
#
_entry.id   AF-A0A7J6QA89-F1
#
_cell.length_a   1.000
_cell.length_b   1.000
_cell.length_c   1.000
_cell.angle_alpha   90.00
_cell.angle_beta   90.00
_cell.angle_gamma   90.00
#
_symmetry.space_group_name_H-M   'P 1'
#
loop_
_entity.id
_entity.type
_entity.pdbx_description
1 polymer ?
#
loop_
_entity_poly.entity_id
_entity_poly.type
_entity_poly.pdbx_seq_one_letter_code
_entity_poly.pdbx_strand_id
1 'polypeptide(L)'
;PFSQCTESCIAHLMKLGESRLHEEGQSATPEIVHLKAAPDGTVRAIVGRSAELCDISLDSSRYRGMLSRRHAFMEMTDDGQWFITDLKGQNGTIINGLIMEPERRHALRDGD
;
A
#
# COMPACT_ATOMS: atom_id res chain seq x y z
N PRO A 1 6.41 34.22 1.33
CA PRO A 1 7.07 33.22 2.20
C PRO A 1 6.25 31.92 2.25
N PHE A 2 6.24 31.17 1.15
CA PHE A 2 5.88 29.76 1.10
C PHE A 2 6.70 29.17 -0.05
N SER A 3 7.89 28.72 0.29
CA SER A 3 8.82 27.99 -0.56
C SER A 3 9.23 26.77 0.26
N GLN A 4 9.36 25.63 -0.41
CA GLN A 4 9.64 24.29 0.12
C GLN A 4 8.35 23.58 0.56
N CYS A 5 7.93 22.45 0.01
CA CYS A 5 8.70 21.33 -0.52
C CYS A 5 7.84 20.61 -1.59
N THR A 6 8.23 20.68 -2.86
CA THR A 6 7.75 19.78 -3.91
C THR A 6 8.89 18.84 -4.29
N GLU A 7 9.42 18.11 -3.31
CA GLU A 7 10.04 16.83 -3.62
C GLU A 7 8.93 15.81 -3.54
N SER A 8 8.33 15.58 -4.71
CA SER A 8 7.53 14.40 -4.98
C SER A 8 8.32 13.19 -4.49
N CYS A 9 7.83 12.52 -3.45
CA CYS A 9 8.35 11.26 -2.94
C CYS A 9 8.10 10.11 -3.93
N ILE A 10 8.38 10.33 -5.22
CA ILE A 10 8.65 9.24 -6.15
C ILE A 10 10.00 8.69 -5.70
N ALA A 11 9.95 7.75 -4.75
CA ALA A 11 11.07 6.89 -4.45
C ALA A 11 11.33 6.09 -5.72
N HIS A 12 12.16 6.64 -6.60
CA HIS A 12 12.88 5.89 -7.60
C HIS A 12 13.64 4.82 -6.80
N LEU A 13 13.22 3.57 -6.88
CA LEU A 13 13.93 2.40 -6.38
C LEU A 13 15.24 2.28 -7.19
N MET A 14 16.18 3.19 -6.93
CA MET A 14 17.54 3.05 -7.36
C MET A 14 18.17 2.00 -6.44
N LYS A 15 18.66 0.93 -7.06
CA LYS A 15 19.51 -0.08 -6.44
C LYS A 15 20.78 0.62 -5.93
N LEU A 16 20.73 1.18 -4.73
CA LEU A 16 21.91 1.68 -4.04
C LEU A 16 22.79 0.47 -3.71
N GLY A 17 24.06 0.60 -4.09
CA GLY A 17 25.05 -0.46 -4.11
C GLY A 17 25.18 -1.23 -2.80
N GLU A 18 25.62 -2.46 -2.97
CA GLU A 18 25.94 -3.41 -1.91
C GLU A 18 26.84 -2.79 -0.84
N SER A 19 26.32 -2.65 0.38
CA SER A 19 27.17 -2.62 1.58
C SER A 19 26.50 -3.41 2.70
N ARG A 20 27.04 -4.61 2.84
CA ARG A 20 26.79 -5.69 3.78
C ARG A 20 26.78 -5.21 5.25
N LEU A 21 25.65 -5.40 5.93
CA LEU A 21 25.60 -5.87 7.32
C LEU A 21 24.41 -6.84 7.42
N HIS A 22 24.73 -8.11 7.65
CA HIS A 22 23.79 -9.19 7.87
C HIS A 22 23.07 -9.00 9.22
N GLU A 23 21.76 -9.20 9.23
CA GLU A 23 21.18 -10.20 10.14
C GLU A 23 20.34 -11.15 9.29
N GLU A 24 20.90 -12.35 9.07
CA GLU A 24 20.16 -13.52 8.65
C GLU A 24 19.21 -13.90 9.78
N GLY A 25 17.91 -14.00 9.51
CA GLY A 25 16.97 -14.47 10.51
C GLY A 25 15.53 -14.33 10.07
N GLN A 26 14.98 -15.44 9.59
CA GLN A 26 13.56 -15.64 9.26
C GLN A 26 13.13 -14.94 7.97
N SER A 27 13.38 -15.64 6.85
CA SER A 27 12.34 -15.75 5.81
C SER A 27 11.12 -16.45 6.43
N ALA A 28 10.42 -15.77 7.33
CA ALA A 28 9.06 -16.12 7.65
C ALA A 28 8.30 -15.86 6.36
N THR A 29 7.78 -16.91 5.74
CA THR A 29 6.69 -16.74 4.79
C THR A 29 5.70 -15.80 5.45
N PRO A 30 5.37 -14.64 4.85
CA PRO A 30 4.42 -13.73 5.47
C PRO A 30 3.16 -14.54 5.76
N GLU A 31 2.66 -14.42 6.99
CA GLU A 31 1.42 -15.09 7.38
C GLU A 31 0.36 -14.72 6.34
N ILE A 32 -0.24 -15.73 5.70
CA ILE A 32 -1.31 -15.48 4.73
C ILE A 32 -2.50 -14.94 5.51
N VAL A 33 -2.70 -13.63 5.39
CA VAL A 33 -3.85 -12.95 5.98
C VAL A 33 -5.08 -13.28 5.14
N HIS A 34 -6.02 -14.03 5.72
CA HIS A 34 -7.31 -14.27 5.10
C HIS A 34 -8.21 -13.05 5.33
N LEU A 35 -8.48 -12.29 4.26
CA LEU A 35 -9.46 -11.22 4.32
C LEU A 35 -10.87 -11.81 4.48
N LYS A 36 -11.63 -11.29 5.44
CA LYS A 36 -12.99 -11.77 5.71
C LYS A 36 -13.95 -11.21 4.67
N ALA A 37 -14.68 -12.10 4.00
CA ALA A 37 -15.84 -11.71 3.22
C ALA A 37 -17.01 -11.36 4.14
N ALA A 38 -17.75 -10.32 3.77
CA ALA A 38 -19.05 -10.01 4.33
C ALA A 38 -20.11 -11.02 3.84
N PRO A 39 -21.28 -11.10 4.49
CA PRO A 39 -22.34 -12.04 4.10
C PRO A 39 -22.84 -11.88 2.66
N ASP A 40 -22.67 -10.69 2.08
CA ASP A 40 -23.01 -10.37 0.69
C ASP A 40 -21.93 -10.80 -0.31
N GLY A 41 -20.86 -11.48 0.14
CA GLY A 41 -19.75 -11.92 -0.70
C GLY A 41 -18.69 -10.85 -0.96
N THR A 42 -18.90 -9.61 -0.52
CA THR A 42 -17.92 -8.54 -0.71
C THR A 42 -16.76 -8.65 0.27
N VAL A 43 -15.57 -8.22 -0.13
CA VAL A 43 -14.40 -8.11 0.78
C VAL A 43 -14.01 -6.64 0.84
N ARG A 44 -13.62 -6.17 2.03
CA ARG A 44 -13.14 -4.80 2.25
C ARG A 44 -11.91 -4.84 3.14
N ALA A 45 -10.88 -4.11 2.76
CA ALA A 45 -9.65 -4.00 3.52
C ALA A 45 -9.05 -2.60 3.42
N ILE A 46 -8.51 -2.10 4.54
CA ILE A 46 -7.71 -0.89 4.60
C ILE A 46 -6.24 -1.29 4.66
N VAL A 47 -5.45 -0.70 3.77
CA VAL A 47 -3.99 -0.83 3.73
C VAL A 47 -3.36 0.45 4.27
N GLY A 48 -2.38 0.33 5.16
CA GLY A 48 -1.68 1.50 5.70
C GLY A 48 -0.56 1.14 6.68
N ARG A 49 0.04 2.15 7.31
CA ARG A 49 1.15 1.93 8.27
C ARG A 49 0.70 1.66 9.70
N SER A 50 -0.59 1.78 9.99
CA SER A 50 -1.12 1.71 11.35
C SER A 50 -1.81 0.37 11.56
N ALA A 51 -1.14 -0.55 12.26
CA ALA A 51 -1.68 -1.87 12.60
C ALA A 51 -2.98 -1.81 13.43
N GLU A 52 -3.23 -0.69 14.12
CA GLU A 52 -4.47 -0.47 14.87
C GLU A 52 -5.66 -0.05 13.99
N LEU A 53 -5.40 0.52 12.81
CA LEU A 53 -6.41 1.15 11.95
C LEU A 53 -6.60 0.45 10.60
N CYS A 54 -5.79 -0.57 10.31
CA CYS A 54 -5.72 -1.22 9.00
C CYS A 54 -5.86 -2.73 9.13
N ASP A 55 -6.54 -3.34 8.16
CA ASP A 55 -6.60 -4.78 8.00
C ASP A 55 -5.26 -5.34 7.51
N ILE A 56 -4.56 -4.56 6.68
CA ILE A 56 -3.22 -4.87 6.17
C ILE A 56 -2.28 -3.74 6.57
N SER A 57 -1.39 -4.05 7.52
CA SER A 57 -0.36 -3.11 7.96
C SER A 57 0.96 -3.39 7.27
N LEU A 58 1.51 -2.38 6.59
CA LEU A 58 2.84 -2.47 5.99
C LEU A 58 3.85 -1.74 6.87
N ASP A 59 4.95 -2.42 7.21
CA ASP A 59 6.04 -1.78 7.95
C ASP A 59 6.74 -0.74 7.08
N SER A 60 6.71 0.51 7.56
CA SER A 60 7.40 1.66 6.97
C SER A 60 8.31 2.36 7.99
N SER A 61 8.75 1.62 9.02
CA SER A 61 9.64 2.10 10.09
C SER A 61 10.93 2.71 9.55
N ARG A 62 11.54 2.08 8.54
CA ARG A 62 12.76 2.55 7.86
C ARG A 62 12.55 3.81 7.02
N TYR A 63 11.35 3.98 6.44
CA TYR A 63 11.00 5.11 5.57
C TYR A 63 9.73 5.79 6.08
N ARG A 64 9.85 6.46 7.24
CA ARG A 64 8.72 7.17 7.85
C ARG A 64 8.15 8.21 6.89
N GLY A 65 6.83 8.17 6.69
CA GLY A 65 6.12 9.11 5.81
C GLY A 65 5.91 8.59 4.39
N MET A 66 6.50 7.43 4.04
CA MET A 66 6.23 6.77 2.76
C MET A 66 4.77 6.31 2.63
N LEU A 67 4.17 5.88 3.75
CA LEU A 67 2.83 5.33 3.80
C LEU A 67 1.95 6.09 4.80
N SER A 68 0.71 6.36 4.42
CA SER A 68 -0.27 7.00 5.30
C SER A 68 -0.79 6.01 6.34
N ARG A 69 -1.31 6.52 7.47
CA ARG A 69 -1.90 5.67 8.53
C ARG A 69 -3.00 4.77 7.97
N ARG A 70 -3.87 5.33 7.12
CA ARG A 70 -4.79 4.65 6.20
C ARG A 70 -4.42 5.19 4.82
N HIS A 71 -3.93 4.35 3.93
CA HIS A 71 -3.32 4.79 2.68
C HIS A 71 -4.18 4.42 1.47
N ALA A 72 -4.62 3.18 1.40
CA ALA A 72 -5.51 2.72 0.35
C ALA A 72 -6.64 1.89 0.93
N PHE A 73 -7.76 1.88 0.21
CA PHE A 73 -8.90 1.02 0.45
C PHE A 73 -9.00 0.02 -0.69
N MET A 74 -9.05 -1.27 -0.35
CA MET A 74 -9.27 -2.35 -1.29
C MET A 74 -10.67 -2.93 -1.08
N GLU A 75 -11.33 -3.26 -2.19
CA GLU A 75 -12.60 -3.96 -2.16
C GLU A 75 -12.70 -5.00 -3.27
N MET A 76 -13.31 -6.12 -2.94
CA MET A 76 -13.76 -7.11 -3.90
C MET A 76 -15.28 -7.07 -3.94
N THR A 77 -15.85 -6.95 -5.14
CA THR A 77 -17.29 -7.09 -5.35
C THR A 77 -17.72 -8.55 -5.26
N ASP A 78 -19.02 -8.77 -5.14
CA ASP A 78 -19.65 -10.09 -5.07
C ASP A 78 -19.41 -10.95 -6.33
N ASP A 79 -19.13 -10.30 -7.46
CA ASP A 79 -18.69 -10.94 -8.72
C ASP A 79 -17.18 -11.29 -8.76
N GLY A 80 -16.43 -10.99 -7.70
CA GLY A 80 -15.00 -11.29 -7.58
C GLY A 80 -14.05 -10.25 -8.18
N GLN A 81 -14.55 -9.14 -8.74
CA GLN A 81 -13.70 -8.09 -9.27
C GLN A 81 -13.06 -7.26 -8.13
N TRP A 82 -11.74 -7.13 -8.16
CA TRP A 82 -10.98 -6.32 -7.20
C TRP A 82 -10.83 -4.88 -7.66
N PHE A 83 -10.82 -3.99 -6.66
CA PHE A 83 -10.58 -2.58 -6.85
C PHE A 83 -9.72 -2.01 -5.71
N ILE A 84 -9.02 -0.93 -6.01
CA ILE A 84 -8.26 -0.15 -5.04
C ILE A 84 -8.56 1.33 -5.21
N THR A 85 -8.63 2.04 -4.09
CA THR A 85 -8.87 3.48 -4.01
C THR A 85 -7.79 4.10 -3.13
N ASP A 86 -7.02 5.03 -3.66
CA ASP A 86 -6.09 5.84 -2.86
C ASP A 86 -6.88 6.79 -1.94
N LEU A 87 -6.56 6.81 -0.65
CA LEU A 87 -7.28 7.60 0.36
C LEU A 87 -6.66 8.99 0.57
N LYS A 88 -6.17 9.64 -0.51
CA LYS A 88 -5.36 10.86 -0.47
C LYS A 88 -4.12 10.67 0.36
N GLY A 89 -3.39 9.60 0.07
CA GLY A 89 -2.09 9.35 0.67
C GLY A 89 -1.11 10.48 0.36
N GLN A 90 -0.17 10.79 1.26
CA GLN A 90 0.81 11.87 1.03
C GLN A 90 1.59 11.68 -0.28
N ASN A 91 1.88 10.41 -0.64
CA ASN A 91 2.67 10.06 -1.81
C ASN A 91 1.83 9.42 -2.93
N GLY A 92 0.53 9.28 -2.73
CA GLY A 92 -0.37 8.54 -3.61
C GLY A 92 -0.08 7.04 -3.68
N THR A 93 -0.91 6.33 -4.44
CA THR A 93 -0.79 4.89 -4.72
C THR A 93 -0.33 4.71 -6.18
N ILE A 94 0.66 3.84 -6.39
CA ILE A 94 1.21 3.54 -7.72
C ILE A 94 0.84 2.10 -8.09
N ILE A 95 0.28 1.92 -9.29
CA ILE A 95 -0.05 0.60 -9.85
C ILE A 95 0.61 0.51 -11.22
N ASN A 96 1.41 -0.52 -11.46
CA ASN A 96 2.14 -0.70 -12.72
C ASN A 96 2.94 0.55 -13.17
N GLY A 97 3.52 1.28 -12.21
CA GLY A 97 4.30 2.49 -12.46
C GLY A 97 3.48 3.77 -12.70
N LEU A 98 2.15 3.71 -12.65
CA LEU A 98 1.26 4.85 -12.81
C LEU A 98 0.70 5.30 -11.47
N ILE A 99 0.76 6.61 -11.19
CA ILE A 99 0.11 7.20 -10.01
C ILE A 99 -1.39 7.23 -10.25
N MET A 100 -2.14 6.68 -9.31
CA MET A 100 -3.59 6.61 -9.37
C MET A 100 -4.23 7.95 -8.97
N GLU A 101 -5.38 8.25 -9.58
CA GLU A 101 -6.20 9.39 -9.16
C GLU A 101 -6.72 9.15 -7.73
N PRO A 102 -6.48 10.07 -6.78
CA PRO A 102 -6.95 9.94 -5.40
C PRO A 102 -8.47 9.89 -5.32
N GLU A 103 -9.01 9.12 -4.36
CA GLU A 103 -10.44 8.91 -4.10
C GLU A 103 -11.24 8.33 -5.28
N ARG A 104 -10.54 7.92 -6.34
CA ARG A 104 -11.15 7.21 -7.44
C ARG A 104 -10.85 5.73 -7.33
N ARG A 105 -11.89 4.94 -7.60
CA ARG A 105 -11.82 3.49 -7.67
C ARG A 105 -11.11 3.07 -8.96
N HIS A 106 -10.05 2.27 -8.83
CA HIS A 106 -9.30 1.68 -9.94
C HIS A 106 -9.46 0.16 -9.90
N ALA A 107 -9.81 -0.44 -11.03
CA ALA A 107 -9.97 -1.90 -11.13
C ALA A 107 -8.60 -2.57 -11.19
N LEU A 108 -8.43 -3.62 -10.38
CA LEU A 108 -7.23 -4.44 -10.35
C LEU A 108 -7.40 -5.70 -11.21
N ARG A 109 -6.27 -6.23 -11.67
CA ARG A 109 -6.16 -7.51 -12.37
C ARG A 109 -5.09 -8.36 -11.70
N ASP A 110 -5.15 -9.66 -11.97
CA ASP A 110 -4.08 -10.56 -11.56
C ASP A 110 -2.75 -10.11 -12.17
N GLY A 111 -1.73 -9.95 -11.33
CA GLY A 111 -0.41 -9.45 -11.70
C GLY A 111 -0.17 -7.94 -11.55
N ASP A 112 -1.17 -7.17 -11.10
CA ASP A 112 -0.99 -5.74 -10.72
C ASP A 112 -0.17 -5.54 -9.43
#